data_AF-A0A952J6P6-F1
#
_entry.id   AF-A0A952J6P6-F1
#
_cell.length_a   1.000
_cell.length_b   1.000
_cell.length_c   1.000
_cell.angle_alpha   90.00
_cell.angle_beta   90.00
_cell.angle_gamma   90.00
#
_symmetry.space_group_name_H-M   'P 1'
#
loop_
_entity.id
_entity.type
_entity.pdbx_description
1 polymer ?
#
loop_
_entity_poly.entity_id
_entity_poly.type
_entity_poly.pdbx_seq_one_letter_code
_entity_poly.pdbx_strand_id
1 'polypeptide(L)'
;MNTASNAKHSKDNHPWIQEKDVIREDTEFCFNTVRYLVFWGAIEPQQGVYNYNYLNEVKKRVEWYTQNKIHVIIDMHQDVYGYGVGGNGAPDWASTQTKIQNLISDKQLRGGYKI
;
A
#
# COMPACT_ATOMS: atom_id res chain seq x y z
N MET A 1 1.96 1.10 -15.83
CA MET A 1 3.08 0.85 -14.88
C MET A 1 2.61 0.84 -13.43
N ASN A 2 3.42 0.38 -12.47
CA ASN A 2 3.15 0.48 -11.02
C ASN A 2 4.18 1.41 -10.38
N THR A 3 3.73 2.50 -9.75
CA THR A 3 4.60 3.47 -9.08
C THR A 3 4.10 3.68 -7.65
N ALA A 4 4.83 3.30 -6.61
CA ALA A 4 6.00 2.40 -6.62
C ALA A 4 6.01 1.54 -5.36
N SER A 5 6.59 0.34 -5.44
CA SER A 5 6.66 -0.59 -4.30
C SER A 5 7.39 -0.02 -3.09
N ASN A 6 8.22 1.02 -3.25
CA ASN A 6 8.89 1.67 -2.13
C ASN A 6 7.91 2.37 -1.17
N ALA A 7 6.72 2.77 -1.65
CA ALA A 7 5.72 3.45 -0.82
C ALA A 7 5.22 2.56 0.33
N LYS A 8 5.42 1.23 0.22
CA LYS A 8 5.13 0.25 1.28
C LYS A 8 6.02 0.42 2.51
N HIS A 9 7.21 0.97 2.34
CA HIS A 9 8.25 1.03 3.37
C HIS A 9 8.81 2.44 3.59
N SER A 10 8.35 3.44 2.82
CA SER A 10 8.74 4.82 3.07
C SER A 10 8.09 5.36 4.34
N LYS A 11 8.80 6.25 5.03
CA LYS A 11 8.36 6.83 6.31
C LYS A 11 7.04 7.60 6.20
N ASP A 12 6.75 8.13 5.01
CA ASP A 12 5.58 8.95 4.70
C ASP A 12 4.57 8.23 3.78
N ASN A 13 4.81 6.95 3.46
CA ASN A 13 4.00 6.17 2.53
C ASN A 13 3.82 6.79 1.13
N HIS A 14 4.74 7.67 0.73
CA HIS A 14 4.78 8.21 -0.64
C HIS A 14 5.85 7.49 -1.50
N PRO A 15 5.59 7.32 -2.81
CA PRO A 15 6.61 6.85 -3.72
C PRO A 15 7.73 7.87 -3.90
N TRP A 16 8.92 7.41 -4.28
CA TRP A 16 10.11 8.25 -4.53
C TRP A 16 9.95 9.21 -5.72
N ILE A 17 8.89 9.03 -6.50
CA ILE A 17 8.64 9.74 -7.76
C ILE A 17 8.54 11.25 -7.55
N GLN A 18 9.19 12.00 -8.44
CA GLN A 18 9.05 13.44 -8.59
C GLN A 18 8.39 13.76 -9.94
N GLU A 19 7.92 14.99 -10.12
CA GLU A 19 7.28 15.43 -11.37
C GLU A 19 8.15 15.18 -12.61
N LYS A 20 9.46 15.44 -12.51
CA LYS A 20 10.42 15.18 -13.60
C LYS A 20 10.46 13.70 -14.02
N ASP A 21 10.24 12.79 -13.07
CA ASP A 21 10.26 11.37 -13.32
C ASP A 21 8.96 10.97 -14.04
N VAL A 22 7.82 11.56 -13.68
CA VAL A 22 6.55 11.39 -14.41
C VAL A 22 6.66 11.87 -15.86
N ILE A 23 7.29 13.03 -16.10
CA ILE A 23 7.54 13.55 -17.46
C ILE A 23 8.41 12.57 -18.25
N ARG A 24 9.40 11.95 -17.60
CA ARG A 24 10.26 10.95 -18.23
C ARG A 24 9.48 9.67 -18.56
N GLU A 25 8.57 9.24 -17.69
CA GLU A 25 7.69 8.09 -17.93
C GLU A 25 6.83 8.25 -19.19
N ASP A 26 6.32 9.46 -19.44
CA ASP A 26 5.63 9.81 -20.68
C ASP A 26 6.59 9.87 -21.88
N THR A 27 7.62 10.70 -21.80
CA THR A 27 8.41 11.10 -22.97
C THR A 27 9.44 10.07 -23.44
N GLU A 28 10.01 9.26 -22.54
CA GLU A 28 11.02 8.25 -22.90
C GLU A 28 10.43 6.85 -23.06
N PHE A 29 9.37 6.52 -22.32
CA PHE A 29 8.81 5.16 -22.30
C PHE A 29 7.40 5.07 -22.89
N CYS A 30 6.78 6.20 -23.24
CA CYS A 30 5.44 6.29 -23.83
C CYS A 30 4.37 5.63 -22.95
N PHE A 31 4.52 5.67 -21.63
CA PHE A 31 3.50 5.16 -20.74
C PHE A 31 2.33 6.13 -20.63
N ASN A 32 1.11 5.61 -20.74
CA ASN A 32 -0.12 6.41 -20.65
C ASN A 32 -0.98 6.05 -19.44
N THR A 33 -0.57 5.10 -18.59
CA THR A 33 -1.33 4.68 -17.41
C THR A 33 -0.40 4.27 -16.26
N VAL A 34 -0.72 4.73 -15.05
CA VAL A 34 -0.06 4.36 -13.79
C VAL A 34 -1.06 3.77 -12.78
N ARG A 35 -0.64 2.70 -12.11
CA ARG A 35 -1.26 2.20 -10.88
C ARG A 35 -0.51 2.82 -9.71
N TYR A 36 -1.18 3.73 -9.00
CA TYR A 36 -0.62 4.55 -7.94
C TYR A 36 -1.08 3.99 -6.58
N LEU A 37 -0.11 3.52 -5.79
CA LEU A 37 -0.38 2.85 -4.52
C LEU A 37 -0.73 3.89 -3.44
N VAL A 38 -1.85 3.67 -2.76
CA VAL A 38 -2.24 4.33 -1.50
C VAL A 38 -2.53 3.28 -0.44
N PHE A 39 -2.44 3.64 0.84
CA PHE A 39 -2.62 2.69 1.94
C PHE A 39 -3.71 3.18 2.88
N TRP A 40 -4.60 2.28 3.30
CA TRP A 40 -5.66 2.61 4.25
C TRP A 40 -5.08 3.17 5.55
N GLY A 41 -4.01 2.56 6.09
CA GLY A 41 -3.39 3.02 7.32
C GLY A 41 -2.68 4.37 7.20
N ALA A 42 -2.31 4.81 5.99
CA ALA A 42 -1.81 6.16 5.75
C ALA A 42 -2.96 7.18 5.63
N ILE A 43 -4.10 6.77 5.08
CA ILE A 43 -5.31 7.59 4.93
C ILE A 43 -6.03 7.78 6.26
N GLU A 44 -6.16 6.72 7.05
CA GLU A 44 -6.90 6.65 8.32
C GLU A 44 -6.02 6.02 9.42
N PRO A 45 -4.97 6.73 9.89
CA PRO A 45 -4.02 6.19 10.86
C PRO A 45 -4.66 5.86 12.22
N GLN A 46 -5.78 6.52 12.56
CA GLN A 46 -6.62 6.18 13.71
C GLN A 46 -8.06 6.09 13.25
N GLN A 47 -8.85 5.22 13.87
CA GLN A 47 -10.25 4.99 13.49
C GLN A 47 -11.04 6.32 13.50
N GLY A 48 -11.61 6.67 12.35
CA GLY A 48 -12.37 7.91 12.13
C GLY A 48 -11.52 9.18 11.95
N VAL A 49 -10.18 9.10 11.98
CA VAL A 49 -9.28 10.25 11.85
C VAL A 49 -8.50 10.16 10.54
N TYR A 50 -8.82 11.04 9.60
CA TYR A 50 -8.21 11.07 8.27
C TYR A 50 -6.98 11.97 8.20
N ASN A 51 -5.92 11.49 7.54
CA ASN A 51 -4.69 12.24 7.30
C ASN A 51 -4.80 13.07 6.01
N TYR A 52 -5.32 14.29 6.13
CA TYR A 52 -5.45 15.19 4.98
C TYR A 52 -4.11 15.65 4.39
N ASN A 53 -3.03 15.67 5.17
CA ASN A 53 -1.70 15.99 4.64
C ASN A 53 -1.24 14.91 3.66
N TYR A 54 -1.43 13.64 4.00
CA TYR A 54 -1.17 12.52 3.09
C TYR A 54 -2.03 12.62 1.82
N LEU A 55 -3.34 12.88 1.96
CA LEU A 55 -4.24 13.01 0.81
C LEU A 55 -3.86 14.18 -0.12
N ASN A 56 -3.41 15.30 0.43
CA ASN A 56 -2.92 16.43 -0.36
C ASN A 56 -1.66 16.08 -1.15
N GLU A 57 -0.74 15.33 -0.56
CA GLU A 57 0.48 14.87 -1.24
C GLU A 57 0.20 13.77 -2.29
N VAL A 58 -0.81 12.92 -2.07
CA VAL A 58 -1.35 12.02 -3.11
C VAL A 58 -1.92 12.83 -4.26
N LYS A 59 -2.81 13.80 -3.97
CA LYS A 59 -3.43 14.67 -4.98
C LYS A 59 -2.38 15.34 -5.85
N LYS A 60 -1.35 15.94 -5.24
CA LYS A 60 -0.23 16.57 -5.95
C LYS A 60 0.45 15.65 -6.95
N ARG A 61 0.71 14.39 -6.58
CA ARG A 61 1.33 13.39 -7.46
C ARG A 61 0.38 12.94 -8.57
N VAL A 62 -0.90 12.78 -8.27
CA VAL A 62 -1.94 12.51 -9.28
C VAL A 62 -2.04 13.65 -10.29
N GLU A 63 -1.94 14.90 -9.83
CA GLU A 63 -1.93 16.08 -10.70
C GLU A 63 -0.74 16.04 -11.67
N TRP A 64 0.47 15.68 -11.22
CA TRP A 64 1.61 15.49 -12.12
C TRP A 64 1.32 14.48 -13.24
N TYR A 65 0.71 13.34 -12.91
CA TYR A 65 0.34 12.33 -13.92
C TYR A 65 -0.72 12.83 -14.90
N THR A 66 -1.81 13.39 -14.38
CA THR A 66 -2.94 13.83 -15.22
C THR A 66 -2.58 15.02 -16.11
N GLN A 67 -1.70 15.93 -15.67
CA GLN A 67 -1.18 17.02 -16.49
C GLN A 67 -0.35 16.52 -17.69
N ASN A 68 0.30 15.36 -17.55
CA ASN A 68 1.01 14.66 -18.63
C ASN A 68 0.11 13.66 -19.39
N LYS A 69 -1.22 13.76 -19.26
CA LYS A 69 -2.20 12.87 -19.92
C LYS A 69 -2.04 11.38 -19.57
N ILE A 70 -1.38 11.06 -18.46
CA ILE A 70 -1.28 9.71 -17.94
C ILE A 70 -2.52 9.41 -17.08
N HIS A 71 -3.21 8.31 -17.38
CA HIS A 71 -4.34 7.82 -16.60
C HIS A 71 -3.88 7.25 -15.27
N VAL A 72 -4.58 7.59 -14.18
CA VAL A 72 -4.22 7.14 -12.83
C VAL A 72 -5.28 6.17 -12.30
N ILE A 73 -4.83 4.99 -11.91
CA ILE A 73 -5.61 4.01 -11.13
C ILE A 73 -5.15 4.13 -9.67
N ILE A 74 -6.04 4.59 -8.79
CA ILE A 74 -5.77 4.63 -7.35
C ILE A 74 -5.96 3.22 -6.78
N ASP A 75 -4.87 2.67 -6.24
CA ASP A 75 -4.81 1.32 -5.73
C ASP A 75 -4.70 1.34 -4.21
N MET A 76 -5.79 0.98 -3.52
CA MET A 76 -5.81 0.80 -2.06
C MET A 76 -5.04 -0.47 -1.71
N HIS A 77 -3.71 -0.35 -1.67
CA HIS A 77 -2.78 -1.46 -1.68
C HIS A 77 -2.67 -2.14 -0.32
N GLN A 78 -2.41 -3.45 -0.34
CA GLN A 78 -2.00 -4.23 0.81
C GLN A 78 -1.11 -5.41 0.40
N ASP A 79 -0.19 -5.80 1.29
CA ASP A 79 0.38 -7.15 1.33
C ASP A 79 0.33 -7.66 2.76
N VAL A 80 -0.06 -8.92 2.95
CA VAL A 80 -0.23 -9.51 4.27
C VAL A 80 -1.14 -8.63 5.13
N TYR A 81 -2.23 -8.12 4.55
CA TYR A 81 -3.29 -7.36 5.22
C TYR A 81 -2.94 -5.95 5.74
N GLY A 82 -2.02 -5.80 6.69
CA GLY A 82 -1.80 -4.51 7.36
C GLY A 82 -0.62 -4.45 8.34
N TYR A 83 -0.40 -3.28 8.91
CA TYR A 83 0.76 -2.99 9.77
C TYR A 83 0.80 -3.87 11.03
N GLY A 84 -0.35 -4.17 11.64
CA GLY A 84 -0.46 -4.97 12.87
C GLY A 84 -0.11 -6.45 12.71
N VAL A 85 0.08 -6.93 11.48
CA VAL A 85 0.53 -8.30 11.17
C VAL A 85 1.90 -8.34 10.48
N GLY A 86 2.62 -7.22 10.46
CA GLY A 86 3.92 -7.10 9.78
C GLY A 86 3.83 -6.95 8.26
N GLY A 87 2.63 -6.67 7.74
CA GLY A 87 2.36 -6.36 6.33
C GLY A 87 2.29 -4.86 6.05
N ASN A 88 1.58 -4.49 4.99
CA ASN A 88 1.19 -3.12 4.66
C ASN A 88 -0.26 -3.06 4.19
N GLY A 89 -0.88 -1.89 4.25
CA GLY A 89 -2.26 -1.68 3.82
C GLY A 89 -3.13 -1.18 4.97
N ALA A 90 -3.71 -2.08 5.75
CA ALA A 90 -4.58 -1.71 6.85
C ALA A 90 -3.83 -1.10 8.05
N PRO A 91 -4.42 -0.12 8.77
CA PRO A 91 -3.86 0.44 10.00
C PRO A 91 -3.81 -0.58 11.14
N ASP A 92 -2.99 -0.32 12.16
CA ASP A 92 -2.85 -1.19 13.34
C ASP A 92 -4.19 -1.48 14.02
N TRP A 93 -5.04 -0.47 14.16
CA TRP A 93 -6.35 -0.60 14.81
C TRP A 93 -7.29 -1.56 14.07
N ALA A 94 -7.11 -1.72 12.75
CA ALA A 94 -7.88 -2.62 11.91
C ALA A 94 -7.15 -3.95 11.62
N SER A 95 -5.90 -4.12 12.05
CA SER A 95 -5.05 -5.27 11.73
C SER A 95 -4.56 -6.03 12.97
N THR A 96 -5.41 -6.07 13.99
CA THR A 96 -5.14 -6.84 15.22
C THR A 96 -5.33 -8.33 14.99
N GLN A 97 -4.33 -9.11 15.41
CA GLN A 97 -4.43 -10.56 15.44
C GLN A 97 -5.32 -10.99 16.61
N THR A 98 -6.44 -11.62 16.31
CA THR A 98 -7.11 -12.45 17.31
C THR A 98 -6.25 -13.70 17.50
N LYS A 99 -5.83 -13.99 18.74
CA LYS A 99 -5.19 -15.28 19.04
C LYS A 99 -6.18 -16.38 18.65
N ILE A 100 -5.90 -17.09 17.56
CA ILE A 100 -6.62 -18.32 17.26
C ILE A 100 -6.24 -19.28 18.38
N GLN A 101 -7.17 -19.52 19.31
CA GLN A 101 -7.13 -20.76 20.08
C GLN A 101 -7.20 -21.86 19.05
N ASN A 102 -6.10 -22.59 18.86
CA ASN A 102 -6.01 -23.68 17.89
C ASN A 102 -7.28 -24.54 18.03
N LEU A 103 -8.18 -24.47 17.05
CA LEU A 103 -9.42 -25.27 17.01
C LEU A 103 -9.10 -26.77 16.89
N ILE A 104 -7.82 -27.10 16.69
CA ILE A 104 -7.23 -28.43 16.69
C ILE A 104 -6.08 -28.38 17.68
N SER A 105 -6.19 -29.09 18.82
CA SER A 105 -5.10 -29.13 19.80
C SER A 105 -3.79 -29.61 19.14
N ASP A 106 -2.64 -29.04 19.53
CA ASP A 106 -1.30 -29.43 19.04
C ASP A 106 -1.00 -30.94 19.12
N LYS A 107 -1.80 -31.70 19.90
CA LYS A 107 -1.73 -33.16 19.96
C LYS A 107 -2.12 -33.85 18.65
N GLN A 108 -2.96 -33.25 17.80
CA GLN A 108 -3.38 -33.85 16.52
C GLN A 108 -2.33 -33.72 15.41
N LEU A 109 -1.38 -32.79 15.54
CA LEU A 109 -0.31 -32.57 14.54
C LEU A 109 0.93 -33.47 14.76
N ARG A 110 1.09 -34.08 15.93
CA ARG A 110 2.26 -34.95 16.24
C ARG A 110 2.04 -36.43 15.94
N GLY A 111 0.95 -36.78 15.26
CA GLY A 111 0.61 -38.15 14.86
C GLY A 111 0.77 -38.39 13.37
N GLY A 112 2.02 -38.51 12.89
CA GLY A 112 2.30 -39.13 11.60
C GLY A 112 2.89 -38.21 10.53
N TYR A 113 4.22 -38.16 10.48
CA TYR A 113 4.99 -38.60 9.32
C TYR A 113 6.46 -38.71 9.78
N LYS A 114 6.99 -39.94 9.81
CA LYS A 114 8.44 -40.15 9.78
C LYS A 114 8.80 -40.18 8.29
N ILE A 115 9.63 -39.24 7.87
CA ILE A 115 10.50 -39.40 6.70
C ILE A 115 11.86 -39.82 7.22
#